data_AF-A0A386HRE5-F1
#
_entry.id   AF-A0A386HRE5-F1
#
_cell.length_a   1.000
_cell.length_b   1.000
_cell.length_c   1.000
_cell.angle_alpha   90.00
_cell.angle_beta   90.00
_cell.angle_gamma   90.00
#
_symmetry.space_group_name_H-M   'P 1'
#
loop_
_entity.id
_entity.type
_entity.pdbx_description
1 polymer ?
#
loop_
_entity_poly.entity_id
_entity_poly.type
_entity_poly.pdbx_seq_one_letter_code
_entity_poly.pdbx_strand_id
1 'polypeptide(L)'
;MKRQHIPFLMVSLIALGITACIQPTASEKTVSFKDHTWQSAYKPWIDIDVKDTAGFYDIYAVVRHSDNFKYNNLILNYYFIALGDSAKMQRIVLPLGENNHWYGDTVESTIETRIKINKAPVKLPYGKNSFILQQLMPTTALKHILNIGISIEKSKDNLAK
;
A
#
# COMPACT_ATOMS: atom_id res chain seq x y z
N MET A 1 42.23 56.41 8.11
CA MET A 1 41.44 55.35 7.46
C MET A 1 41.60 54.05 8.24
N LYS A 2 40.54 53.61 8.94
CA LYS A 2 40.51 52.36 9.71
C LYS A 2 40.21 51.20 8.76
N ARG A 3 41.03 50.15 8.75
CA ARG A 3 40.73 48.89 8.06
C ARG A 3 40.89 47.75 9.07
N GLN A 4 39.79 47.45 9.76
CA GLN A 4 39.69 46.34 10.68
C GLN A 4 39.57 45.05 9.85
N HIS A 5 40.60 44.21 9.90
CA HIS A 5 40.52 42.83 9.40
C HIS A 5 40.05 41.97 10.57
N ILE A 6 38.73 41.78 10.68
CA ILE A 6 38.12 40.80 11.57
C ILE A 6 38.63 39.41 11.11
N PRO A 7 39.35 38.65 11.94
CA PRO A 7 39.84 37.35 11.54
C PRO A 7 38.64 36.42 11.35
N PHE A 8 38.66 35.74 10.22
CA PHE A 8 37.72 34.77 9.66
C PHE A 8 37.50 33.51 10.53
N LEU A 9 37.53 33.64 11.86
CA LEU A 9 37.55 32.51 12.81
C LEU A 9 36.16 32.12 13.33
N MET A 10 35.08 32.52 12.64
CA MET A 10 33.72 32.36 13.17
C MET A 10 32.70 31.97 12.09
N VAL A 11 33.02 31.02 11.22
CA VAL A 11 32.06 30.49 10.22
C VAL A 11 32.12 28.95 10.08
N SER A 12 32.59 28.22 11.10
CA SER A 12 32.68 26.75 11.03
C SER A 12 32.04 26.03 12.21
N LEU A 13 30.83 26.43 12.61
CA LEU A 13 30.05 25.69 13.61
C LEU A 13 28.53 25.68 13.32
N ILE A 14 28.14 25.47 12.06
CA ILE A 14 26.76 25.13 11.71
C ILE A 14 26.79 23.86 10.86
N ALA A 15 27.13 22.76 11.53
CA ALA A 15 27.07 21.42 10.99
C ALA A 15 26.49 20.48 12.05
N LEU A 16 25.23 20.71 12.43
CA LEU A 16 24.41 19.65 13.03
C LEU A 16 23.11 19.57 12.25
N GLY A 17 23.11 18.64 11.29
CA GLY A 17 21.95 18.25 10.53
C GLY A 17 20.90 17.62 11.44
N ILE A 18 19.71 18.20 11.41
CA ILE A 18 18.47 17.52 11.78
C ILE A 18 17.78 17.09 10.48
N THR A 19 18.25 15.99 9.89
CA THR A 19 17.40 15.24 8.97
C THR A 19 16.49 14.38 9.84
N ALA A 20 15.33 14.94 10.21
CA ALA A 20 14.27 14.12 10.77
C ALA A 20 13.84 13.15 9.66
N CYS A 21 14.28 11.90 9.75
CA CYS A 21 13.77 10.82 8.93
C CYS A 21 12.33 10.58 9.36
N ILE A 22 11.39 11.28 8.70
CA ILE A 22 9.95 11.03 8.85
C ILE A 22 9.75 9.57 8.45
N GLN A 23 9.52 8.72 9.45
CA GLN A 23 9.16 7.34 9.17
C GLN A 23 7.86 7.37 8.38
N PRO A 24 7.78 6.64 7.25
CA PRO A 24 6.59 6.63 6.44
C PRO A 24 5.41 6.15 7.29
N THR A 25 4.31 6.91 7.28
CA THR A 25 3.07 6.63 8.03
C THR A 25 2.41 5.32 7.58
N ALA A 26 2.75 4.85 6.37
CA ALA A 26 2.22 3.67 5.72
C ALA A 26 3.35 2.67 5.40
N SER A 27 3.06 1.37 5.52
CA SER A 27 3.89 0.30 4.96
C SER A 27 3.15 -0.32 3.80
N GLU A 28 3.65 -0.09 2.59
CA GLU A 28 3.03 -0.56 1.35
C GLU A 28 3.98 -1.50 0.60
N LYS A 29 3.42 -2.59 0.07
CA LYS A 29 4.11 -3.51 -0.83
C LYS A 29 3.18 -3.93 -1.95
N THR A 30 3.68 -3.82 -3.18
CA THR A 30 2.99 -4.22 -4.40
C THR A 30 3.83 -5.24 -5.16
N VAL A 31 3.16 -6.05 -5.98
CA VAL A 31 3.81 -6.88 -7.00
C VAL A 31 3.34 -6.43 -8.38
N SER A 32 4.29 -6.24 -9.28
CA SER A 32 4.00 -5.91 -10.67
C SER A 32 3.81 -7.17 -11.51
N PHE A 33 2.88 -7.12 -12.45
CA PHE A 33 2.63 -8.21 -13.38
C PHE A 33 3.32 -7.95 -14.72
N LYS A 34 4.04 -8.96 -15.20
CA LYS A 34 4.65 -8.93 -16.53
C LYS A 34 3.55 -8.77 -17.59
N ASP A 35 3.81 -7.94 -18.60
CA ASP A 35 2.90 -7.67 -19.72
C ASP A 35 1.50 -7.21 -19.26
N HIS A 36 1.43 -6.57 -18.08
CA HIS A 36 0.21 -6.08 -17.44
C HIS A 36 -0.89 -7.15 -17.35
N THR A 37 -0.49 -8.40 -17.10
CA THR A 37 -1.41 -9.55 -17.12
C THR A 37 -1.28 -10.38 -15.85
N TRP A 38 -2.35 -10.43 -15.06
CA TRP A 38 -2.44 -11.28 -13.89
C TRP A 38 -3.05 -12.64 -14.23
N GLN A 39 -2.23 -13.69 -14.17
CA GLN A 39 -2.66 -15.07 -14.32
C GLN A 39 -3.40 -15.56 -13.07
N SER A 40 -4.56 -16.18 -13.23
CA SER A 40 -5.41 -16.65 -12.11
C SER A 40 -4.73 -17.70 -11.23
N ALA A 41 -3.78 -18.46 -11.79
CA ALA A 41 -2.96 -19.41 -11.05
C ALA A 41 -1.91 -18.72 -10.16
N TYR A 42 -1.49 -17.50 -10.50
CA TYR A 42 -0.52 -16.75 -9.71
C TYR A 42 -1.25 -16.00 -8.59
N LYS A 43 -0.89 -16.30 -7.35
CA LYS A 43 -1.45 -15.68 -6.15
C LYS A 43 -0.36 -14.83 -5.49
N PRO A 44 -0.30 -13.51 -5.76
CA PRO A 44 0.57 -12.58 -5.06
C PRO A 44 0.63 -12.86 -3.56
N TRP A 45 1.83 -13.14 -3.06
CA TRP A 45 2.13 -13.31 -1.65
C TRP A 45 2.91 -12.09 -1.16
N ILE A 46 2.35 -11.35 -0.21
CA ILE A 46 2.87 -10.07 0.25
C ILE A 46 3.13 -10.17 1.75
N ASP A 47 4.40 -10.07 2.14
CA ASP A 47 4.83 -10.11 3.54
C ASP A 47 5.11 -8.68 4.05
N ILE A 48 4.38 -8.22 5.06
CA ILE A 48 4.64 -6.95 5.76
C ILE A 48 5.11 -7.25 7.18
N ASP A 49 6.22 -6.62 7.58
CA ASP A 49 6.79 -6.76 8.92
C ASP A 49 6.23 -5.68 9.85
N VAL A 50 5.51 -6.10 10.89
CA VAL A 50 4.86 -5.21 11.86
C VAL A 50 5.70 -5.13 13.12
N LYS A 51 6.26 -3.95 13.38
CA LYS A 51 7.10 -3.70 14.56
C LYS A 51 6.36 -3.03 15.72
N ASP A 52 5.28 -2.32 15.42
CA ASP A 52 4.43 -1.67 16.42
C ASP A 52 3.10 -2.43 16.52
N THR A 53 2.83 -2.99 17.70
CA THR A 53 1.60 -3.74 17.97
C THR A 53 0.65 -2.99 18.90
N ALA A 54 1.02 -1.78 19.34
CA ALA A 54 0.19 -0.96 20.22
C ALA A 54 -0.96 -0.30 19.43
N GLY A 55 -0.69 0.09 18.19
CA GLY A 55 -1.64 0.74 17.29
C GLY A 55 -2.67 -0.20 16.66
N PHE A 56 -3.76 0.41 16.19
CA PHE A 56 -4.69 -0.22 15.25
C PHE A 56 -4.32 0.18 13.83
N TYR A 57 -4.63 -0.70 12.88
CA TYR A 57 -4.26 -0.56 11.48
C TYR A 57 -5.48 -0.61 10.58
N ASP A 58 -5.47 0.28 9.59
CA ASP A 58 -6.27 0.16 8.40
C ASP A 58 -5.46 -0.54 7.31
N ILE A 59 -6.13 -1.42 6.58
CA ILE A 59 -5.54 -2.25 5.53
C ILE A 59 -6.20 -1.84 4.23
N TYR A 60 -5.38 -1.52 3.24
CA TYR A 60 -5.81 -1.11 1.91
C TYR A 60 -5.31 -2.11 0.88
N ALA A 61 -6.17 -2.49 -0.06
CA ALA A 61 -5.75 -3.06 -1.32
C ALA A 61 -5.28 -1.92 -2.24
N VAL A 62 -4.10 -2.07 -2.81
CA VAL A 62 -3.51 -1.10 -3.74
C VAL A 62 -3.57 -1.73 -5.12
N VAL A 63 -4.32 -1.13 -6.03
CA VAL A 63 -4.56 -1.67 -7.37
C VAL A 63 -4.09 -0.63 -8.38
N ARG A 64 -3.19 -1.00 -9.30
CA ARG A 64 -2.87 -0.16 -10.45
C ARG A 64 -3.24 -0.86 -11.74
N HIS A 65 -4.08 -0.23 -12.55
CA HIS A 65 -4.52 -0.75 -13.84
C HIS A 65 -4.40 0.32 -14.92
N SER A 66 -4.44 -0.06 -16.19
CA SER A 66 -4.56 0.91 -17.28
C SER A 66 -6.02 1.27 -17.52
N ASP A 67 -6.25 2.38 -18.19
CA ASP A 67 -7.57 2.80 -18.68
C ASP A 67 -8.29 1.76 -19.58
N ASN A 68 -7.54 0.88 -20.24
CA ASN A 68 -8.05 -0.25 -21.02
C ASN A 68 -8.57 -1.44 -20.17
N PHE A 69 -8.55 -1.34 -18.84
CA PHE A 69 -9.12 -2.39 -17.99
C PHE A 69 -10.64 -2.48 -18.19
N LYS A 70 -11.16 -3.70 -18.40
CA LYS A 70 -12.53 -3.89 -18.89
C LYS A 70 -13.60 -4.05 -17.81
N TYR A 71 -13.23 -3.97 -16.53
CA TYR A 71 -14.14 -4.22 -15.42
C TYR A 71 -14.12 -3.05 -14.44
N ASN A 72 -15.31 -2.65 -13.99
CA ASN A 72 -15.48 -1.65 -12.93
C ASN A 72 -15.12 -2.17 -11.54
N ASN A 73 -15.04 -3.49 -11.37
CA ASN A 73 -14.76 -4.13 -10.09
C ASN A 73 -13.70 -5.23 -10.25
N LEU A 74 -12.87 -5.39 -9.23
CA LEU A 74 -11.95 -6.52 -9.08
C LEU A 74 -12.40 -7.38 -7.90
N ILE A 75 -12.72 -8.65 -8.16
CA ILE A 75 -13.21 -9.60 -7.16
C ILE A 75 -12.05 -10.47 -6.72
N LEU A 76 -11.79 -10.53 -5.41
CA LEU A 76 -10.67 -11.28 -4.85
C LEU A 76 -11.12 -12.22 -3.73
N ASN A 77 -10.43 -13.35 -3.57
CA ASN A 77 -10.20 -13.94 -2.27
C ASN A 77 -8.93 -13.31 -1.69
N TYR A 78 -9.08 -12.71 -0.51
CA TYR A 78 -8.03 -12.14 0.31
C TYR A 78 -7.75 -13.09 1.47
N TYR A 79 -6.50 -13.52 1.63
CA TYR A 79 -6.07 -14.33 2.77
C TYR A 79 -5.13 -13.52 3.65
N PHE A 80 -5.29 -13.68 4.96
CA PHE A 80 -4.38 -13.14 5.97
C PHE A 80 -3.82 -14.27 6.81
N ILE A 81 -2.49 -14.27 6.99
CA ILE A 81 -1.76 -15.23 7.82
C ILE A 81 -0.84 -14.43 8.74
N ALA A 82 -1.08 -14.52 10.05
CA ALA A 82 -0.14 -14.05 11.04
C ALA A 82 0.98 -15.06 11.24
N LEU A 83 2.14 -14.61 11.73
CA LEU A 83 3.27 -15.49 12.04
C LEU A 83 2.83 -16.61 13.01
N GLY A 84 2.89 -17.86 12.55
CA GLY A 84 2.51 -19.03 13.34
C GLY A 84 1.01 -19.33 13.42
N ASP A 85 0.15 -18.60 12.70
CA ASP A 85 -1.29 -18.83 12.64
C ASP A 85 -1.71 -19.49 11.30
N SER A 86 -2.95 -19.96 11.26
CA SER A 86 -3.65 -20.44 10.08
C SER A 86 -4.15 -19.30 9.19
N ALA A 87 -4.37 -19.59 7.91
CA ALA A 87 -4.90 -18.62 6.95
C ALA A 87 -6.38 -18.31 7.19
N LYS A 88 -6.71 -17.03 7.32
CA LYS A 88 -8.09 -16.53 7.33
C LYS A 88 -8.43 -15.95 5.98
N MET A 89 -9.51 -16.42 5.36
CA MET A 89 -9.93 -15.99 4.03
C MET A 89 -11.18 -15.12 4.10
N GLN A 90 -11.21 -14.06 3.30
CA GLN A 90 -12.39 -13.26 3.04
C GLN A 90 -12.50 -12.98 1.54
N ARG A 91 -13.72 -13.10 1.00
CA ARG A 91 -14.04 -12.61 -0.34
C ARG A 91 -14.32 -11.11 -0.29
N ILE A 92 -13.69 -10.35 -1.17
CA ILE A 92 -13.85 -8.90 -1.28
C ILE A 92 -14.12 -8.48 -2.72
N VAL A 93 -14.84 -7.36 -2.87
CA VAL A 93 -15.08 -6.70 -4.14
C VAL A 93 -14.45 -5.32 -4.04
N LEU A 94 -13.52 -5.04 -4.94
CA LEU A 94 -12.80 -3.77 -5.02
C LEU A 94 -13.43 -2.94 -6.13
N PRO A 95 -14.18 -1.88 -5.81
CA PRO A 95 -14.68 -0.96 -6.82
C PRO A 95 -13.54 -0.12 -7.37
N LEU A 96 -13.29 -0.23 -8.67
CA LEU A 96 -12.24 0.50 -9.39
C LEU A 96 -12.80 1.67 -10.20
N GLY A 97 -14.11 1.68 -10.47
CA GLY A 97 -14.76 2.76 -11.21
C GLY A 97 -16.26 2.52 -11.40
N GLU A 98 -16.93 3.46 -12.06
CA GLU A 98 -18.34 3.42 -12.40
C GLU A 98 -18.62 4.26 -13.66
N ASN A 99 -19.50 3.79 -14.56
CA ASN A 99 -20.02 4.57 -15.69
C ASN A 99 -18.93 5.32 -16.50
N ASN A 100 -17.84 4.62 -16.85
CA ASN A 100 -16.67 5.14 -17.59
C ASN A 100 -15.75 6.10 -16.80
N HIS A 101 -15.94 6.22 -15.50
CA HIS A 101 -15.06 6.96 -14.61
C HIS A 101 -14.30 6.01 -13.68
N TRP A 102 -12.98 6.14 -13.64
CA TRP A 102 -12.14 5.37 -12.74
C TRP A 102 -11.99 6.07 -11.39
N TYR A 103 -12.00 5.29 -10.31
CA TYR A 103 -11.70 5.74 -8.96
C TYR A 103 -10.19 5.69 -8.72
N GLY A 104 -9.63 6.76 -8.17
CA GLY A 104 -8.21 6.83 -7.79
C GLY A 104 -7.43 7.86 -8.59
N ASP A 105 -6.12 7.86 -8.34
CA ASP A 105 -5.21 8.83 -8.93
C ASP A 105 -4.86 8.40 -10.35
N THR A 106 -5.15 9.27 -11.32
CA THR A 106 -4.88 9.02 -12.74
C THR A 106 -3.62 9.76 -13.17
N VAL A 107 -2.66 9.02 -13.71
CA VAL A 107 -1.45 9.56 -14.35
C VAL A 107 -1.32 8.93 -15.72
N GLU A 108 -1.38 9.77 -16.76
CA GLU A 108 -1.46 9.35 -18.16
C GLU A 108 -2.62 8.35 -18.38
N SER A 109 -2.32 7.14 -18.83
CA SER A 109 -3.29 6.06 -19.05
C SER A 109 -3.34 5.04 -17.92
N THR A 110 -2.83 5.39 -16.73
CA THR A 110 -2.79 4.49 -15.57
C THR A 110 -3.54 5.07 -14.39
N ILE A 111 -4.26 4.21 -13.68
CA ILE A 111 -5.07 4.54 -12.53
C ILE A 111 -4.58 3.72 -11.36
N GLU A 112 -4.37 4.38 -10.22
CA GLU A 112 -4.01 3.75 -8.95
C GLU A 112 -5.09 4.01 -7.90
N THR A 113 -5.68 2.94 -7.38
CA THR A 113 -6.74 3.00 -6.38
C THR A 113 -6.27 2.36 -5.07
N ARG A 114 -6.52 3.04 -3.94
CA ARG A 114 -6.33 2.51 -2.58
C ARG A 114 -7.69 2.30 -1.93
N ILE A 115 -8.03 1.05 -1.62
CA ILE A 115 -9.37 0.66 -1.16
C ILE A 115 -9.24 -0.01 0.20
N LYS A 116 -9.84 0.58 1.24
CA LYS A 116 -9.86 -0.01 2.59
C LYS A 116 -10.63 -1.33 2.59
N ILE A 117 -10.02 -2.42 3.06
CA ILE A 117 -10.61 -3.77 3.01
C ILE A 117 -11.11 -4.28 4.36
N ASN A 118 -10.65 -3.69 5.48
CA ASN A 118 -11.14 -3.99 6.82
C ASN A 118 -12.27 -3.02 7.22
N LYS A 119 -13.37 -3.55 7.79
CA LYS A 119 -14.53 -2.75 8.22
C LYS A 119 -14.21 -1.81 9.38
N ALA A 120 -13.34 -2.26 10.30
CA ALA A 120 -12.89 -1.51 11.45
C ALA A 120 -11.37 -1.70 11.60
N PRO A 121 -10.64 -0.71 12.15
CA PRO A 121 -9.21 -0.84 12.43
C PRO A 121 -8.89 -2.12 13.22
N VAL A 122 -7.82 -2.81 12.83
CA VAL A 122 -7.44 -4.10 13.44
C VAL A 122 -6.07 -4.02 14.09
N LYS A 123 -5.84 -4.80 15.15
CA LYS A 123 -4.48 -5.04 15.64
C LYS A 123 -3.80 -6.07 14.76
N LEU A 124 -2.55 -5.79 14.39
CA LEU A 124 -1.69 -6.74 13.70
C LEU A 124 -0.66 -7.29 14.69
N PRO A 125 -0.41 -8.61 14.71
CA PRO A 125 0.60 -9.21 15.56
C PRO A 125 2.01 -8.80 15.14
N TYR A 126 2.94 -8.84 16.09
CA TYR A 126 4.35 -8.52 15.84
C TYR A 126 4.97 -9.48 14.82
N GLY A 127 5.84 -8.94 13.96
CA GLY A 127 6.59 -9.70 12.98
C GLY A 127 5.86 -9.82 11.65
N LYS A 128 6.11 -10.94 10.96
CA LYS A 128 5.70 -11.14 9.58
C LYS A 128 4.21 -11.45 9.46
N ASN A 129 3.50 -10.57 8.77
CA ASN A 129 2.10 -10.69 8.42
C ASN A 129 1.99 -10.91 6.90
N SER A 130 1.48 -12.06 6.50
CA SER A 130 1.39 -12.46 5.09
C SER A 130 -0.02 -12.26 4.55
N PHE A 131 -0.11 -11.63 3.39
CA PHE A 131 -1.34 -11.39 2.65
C PHE A 131 -1.26 -12.09 1.31
N ILE A 132 -2.30 -12.86 0.96
CA ILE A 132 -2.38 -13.57 -0.31
C ILE A 132 -3.59 -13.07 -1.07
N LEU A 133 -3.37 -12.65 -2.32
CA LEU A 133 -4.43 -12.13 -3.18
C LEU A 133 -4.68 -13.12 -4.31
N GLN A 134 -5.91 -13.60 -4.42
CA GLN A 134 -6.34 -14.48 -5.49
C GLN A 134 -7.49 -13.84 -6.24
N GLN A 135 -7.30 -13.55 -7.52
CA GLN A 135 -8.39 -13.04 -8.35
C GLN A 135 -9.47 -14.09 -8.60
N LEU A 136 -10.72 -13.63 -8.62
CA LEU A 136 -11.92 -14.40 -8.93
C LEU A 136 -12.62 -13.82 -10.16
N MET A 137 -11.84 -13.32 -11.12
CA MET A 137 -12.39 -12.79 -12.36
C MET A 137 -12.70 -13.91 -13.35
N PRO A 138 -13.58 -13.68 -14.34
CA PRO A 138 -13.97 -14.71 -15.32
C PRO A 138 -12.83 -15.17 -16.24
N THR A 139 -11.75 -14.41 -16.35
CA THR A 139 -10.63 -14.67 -17.26
C THR A 139 -9.44 -15.26 -16.54
N THR A 140 -8.83 -16.31 -17.11
CA THR A 140 -7.57 -16.87 -16.62
C THR A 140 -6.42 -15.86 -16.68
N ALA A 141 -6.31 -15.11 -17.78
CA ALA A 141 -5.34 -14.05 -17.96
C ALA A 141 -6.04 -12.68 -17.86
N LEU A 142 -5.98 -12.06 -16.69
CA LEU A 142 -6.57 -10.75 -16.45
C LEU A 142 -5.63 -9.65 -16.95
N LYS A 143 -5.88 -9.17 -18.18
CA LYS A 143 -5.09 -8.12 -18.84
C LYS A 143 -5.35 -6.73 -18.25
N HIS A 144 -4.46 -5.80 -18.54
CA HIS A 144 -4.52 -4.38 -18.17
C HIS A 144 -4.41 -4.12 -16.67
N ILE A 145 -3.89 -5.09 -15.92
CA ILE A 145 -3.61 -4.96 -14.49
C ILE A 145 -2.09 -4.88 -14.33
N LEU A 146 -1.59 -3.75 -13.82
CA LEU A 146 -0.16 -3.45 -13.76
C LEU A 146 0.42 -4.00 -12.46
N ASN A 147 -0.24 -3.73 -11.33
CA ASN A 147 0.18 -4.21 -10.03
C ASN A 147 -1.00 -4.45 -9.09
N ILE A 148 -0.73 -5.22 -8.04
CA ILE A 148 -1.62 -5.38 -6.90
C ILE A 148 -0.77 -5.41 -5.62
N GLY A 149 -1.28 -4.86 -4.53
CA GLY A 149 -0.56 -4.78 -3.28
C GLY A 149 -1.43 -4.64 -2.06
N ILE A 150 -0.75 -4.57 -0.91
CA ILE A 150 -1.32 -4.22 0.38
C ILE A 150 -0.57 -3.02 0.94
N SER A 151 -1.32 -2.04 1.44
CA SER A 151 -0.82 -1.00 2.32
C SER A 151 -1.44 -1.16 3.70
N ILE A 152 -0.63 -1.03 4.74
CA ILE A 152 -1.10 -0.89 6.12
C ILE A 152 -0.75 0.49 6.64
N GLU A 153 -1.72 1.13 7.29
CA GLU A 153 -1.57 2.46 7.86
C GLU A 153 -2.07 2.44 9.29
N LYS A 154 -1.40 3.18 10.19
CA LYS A 154 -1.95 3.38 11.53
C LYS A 154 -3.28 4.12 11.41
N SER A 155 -4.33 3.54 11.98
CA SER A 155 -5.64 4.15 12.02
C SER A 155 -5.59 5.44 12.82
N LYS A 156 -6.15 6.52 12.25
CA LYS A 156 -6.38 7.79 12.95
C LYS A 156 -7.64 7.74 13.82
N ASP A 157 -8.54 6.81 13.52
CA ASP A 157 -9.70 6.55 14.34
C ASP A 157 -9.24 5.77 15.58
N ASN A 158 -9.16 6.48 16.70
CA ASN A 158 -9.17 5.85 18.01
C ASN A 158 -10.54 5.17 18.13
N LEU A 159 -10.56 3.85 18.33
CA LEU A 159 -11.78 3.11 18.66
C LEU A 159 -12.29 3.58 20.03
N ALA A 160 -12.99 4.71 20.01
CA ALA A 160 -13.81 5.25 21.08
C ALA A 160 -15.18 5.57 20.46
N LYS A 161 -15.89 4.51 20.08
CA LYS A 161 -17.35 4.50 19.93
C LYS A 161 -17.88 3.13 20.28
#